data_AF-A0A6L8L0N8-F1
#
_entry.id   AF-A0A6L8L0N8-F1
#
_cell.length_a   1.000
_cell.length_b   1.000
_cell.length_c   1.000
_cell.angle_alpha   90.00
_cell.angle_beta   90.00
_cell.angle_gamma   90.00
#
_symmetry.space_group_name_H-M   'P 1'
#
loop_
_entity.id
_entity.type
_entity.pdbx_description
1 polymer ?
#
loop_
_entity_poly.entity_id
_entity_poly.type
_entity_poly.pdbx_seq_one_letter_code
_entity_poly.pdbx_strand_id
1 'polypeptide(L)'
;MFQKAFSSALFDLPPEHVPSGCVSLLFFVSQELDSLYSQVIDFPDFWANHPVTSAWIEECNSTKVIQLPSEPNMYALLRSAIAIAGDIEILLRTALKIGSGILQPGVETLHAAASQFRPIRNHFAHLEDRLLKPTQLVKVSGKKTLPCGITYLNVSGAYHMVVSGNTIYFSDDGDCKETNISRDNFLKFLCSAKQLYEIATQFPRHFHPEFVEFTTFFPSPYVPLGSPSRSDIPNTRLTFSKKYT
;
A
#
# COMPACT_ATOMS: atom_id res chain seq x y z
N MET A 1 -12.65 -41.77 24.20
CA MET A 1 -12.57 -42.34 22.84
C MET A 1 -13.44 -41.52 21.87
N PHE A 2 -13.21 -40.19 21.77
CA PHE A 2 -14.01 -39.25 20.96
C PHE A 2 -13.09 -38.26 20.22
N GLN A 3 -12.13 -38.77 19.45
CA GLN A 3 -11.13 -37.94 18.79
C GLN A 3 -10.88 -38.33 17.32
N LYS A 4 -11.88 -38.95 16.67
CA LYS A 4 -11.75 -39.44 15.27
C LYS A 4 -12.89 -39.08 14.32
N ALA A 5 -13.82 -38.18 14.70
CA ALA A 5 -14.97 -37.85 13.85
C ALA A 5 -14.90 -36.48 13.13
N PHE A 6 -13.85 -35.67 13.33
CA PHE A 6 -13.75 -34.32 12.73
C PHE A 6 -12.80 -34.22 11.51
N SER A 7 -12.24 -35.34 11.03
CA SER A 7 -11.13 -35.31 10.07
C SER A 7 -11.49 -35.63 8.62
N SER A 8 -12.73 -36.04 8.30
CA SER A 8 -13.06 -36.52 6.94
C SER A 8 -14.19 -35.78 6.22
N ALA A 9 -14.84 -34.80 6.86
CA ALA A 9 -15.91 -34.01 6.22
C ALA A 9 -15.42 -32.69 5.60
N LEU A 10 -14.11 -32.40 5.65
CA LEU A 10 -13.50 -31.16 5.17
C LEU A 10 -12.96 -31.24 3.73
N PHE A 11 -13.08 -32.39 3.06
CA PHE A 11 -12.37 -32.64 1.79
C PHE A 11 -13.23 -32.85 0.54
N ASP A 12 -14.56 -32.78 0.63
CA ASP A 12 -15.45 -32.84 -0.55
C ASP A 12 -16.27 -31.56 -0.73
N LEU A 13 -15.68 -30.40 -0.41
CA LEU A 13 -16.25 -29.15 -0.86
C LEU A 13 -15.93 -29.00 -2.35
N PRO A 14 -16.92 -28.64 -3.20
CA PRO A 14 -16.66 -28.42 -4.61
C PRO A 14 -15.52 -27.40 -4.76
N PRO A 15 -14.69 -27.47 -5.82
CA PRO A 15 -13.59 -26.53 -6.04
C PRO A 15 -14.04 -25.05 -6.09
N GLU A 16 -15.34 -24.83 -6.27
CA GLU A 16 -16.04 -23.54 -6.26
C GLU A 16 -16.34 -23.01 -4.85
N HIS A 17 -16.13 -23.80 -3.79
CA HIS A 17 -16.45 -23.39 -2.43
C HIS A 17 -15.44 -22.36 -1.91
N VAL A 18 -15.96 -21.20 -1.54
CA VAL A 18 -15.22 -20.15 -0.84
C VAL A 18 -15.69 -20.14 0.62
N PRO A 19 -14.78 -20.34 1.60
CA PRO A 19 -15.15 -20.29 3.01
C PRO A 19 -15.80 -18.95 3.37
N SER A 20 -16.84 -18.97 4.22
CA SER A 20 -17.56 -17.75 4.62
C SER A 20 -16.67 -16.70 5.28
N GLY A 21 -15.65 -17.15 6.02
CA GLY A 21 -14.61 -16.28 6.59
C GLY A 21 -13.80 -15.57 5.50
N CYS A 22 -13.49 -16.25 4.39
CA CYS A 22 -12.82 -15.63 3.25
C CYS A 22 -13.72 -14.60 2.57
N VAL A 23 -15.00 -14.91 2.34
CA VAL A 23 -15.96 -13.96 1.76
C VAL A 23 -16.03 -12.66 2.56
N SER A 24 -16.07 -12.75 3.89
CA SER A 24 -16.12 -11.58 4.78
C SER A 24 -14.85 -10.73 4.66
N LEU A 25 -13.67 -11.37 4.61
CA LEU A 25 -12.40 -10.66 4.43
C LEU A 25 -12.34 -9.96 3.07
N LEU A 26 -12.80 -10.60 2.00
CA LEU A 26 -12.78 -10.03 0.66
C LEU A 26 -13.74 -8.85 0.51
N PHE A 27 -14.86 -8.86 1.23
CA PHE A 27 -15.74 -7.68 1.33
C PHE A 27 -15.02 -6.48 1.96
N PHE A 28 -14.26 -6.67 3.03
CA PHE A 28 -13.44 -5.59 3.59
C PHE A 28 -12.34 -5.16 2.61
N VAL A 29 -11.70 -6.11 1.92
CA VAL A 29 -10.71 -5.78 0.88
C VAL A 29 -11.31 -4.87 -0.19
N SER A 30 -12.55 -5.10 -0.64
CA SER A 30 -13.18 -4.20 -1.62
C SER A 30 -13.36 -2.77 -1.10
N GLN A 31 -13.79 -2.60 0.16
CA GLN A 31 -13.96 -1.28 0.76
C GLN A 31 -12.63 -0.54 0.93
N GLU A 32 -11.57 -1.27 1.27
CA GLU A 32 -10.22 -0.72 1.37
C GLU A 32 -9.66 -0.35 -0.01
N LEU A 33 -9.95 -1.13 -1.07
CA LEU A 33 -9.58 -0.80 -2.44
C LEU A 33 -10.28 0.49 -2.93
N ASP A 34 -11.56 0.67 -2.62
CA ASP A 34 -12.30 1.92 -2.90
C ASP A 34 -11.65 3.11 -2.19
N SER A 35 -11.39 2.94 -0.90
CA SER A 35 -10.78 3.97 -0.05
C SER A 35 -9.38 4.33 -0.56
N LEU A 36 -8.60 3.34 -0.98
CA LEU A 36 -7.28 3.55 -1.56
C LEU A 36 -7.36 4.29 -2.90
N TYR A 37 -8.26 3.87 -3.80
CA TYR A 37 -8.43 4.52 -5.10
C TYR A 37 -8.75 6.01 -4.91
N SER A 38 -9.69 6.34 -4.01
CA SER A 38 -10.07 7.73 -3.72
C SER A 38 -8.91 8.61 -3.24
N GLN A 39 -7.88 8.01 -2.62
CA GLN A 39 -6.69 8.73 -2.20
C GLN A 39 -5.65 8.83 -3.32
N VAL A 40 -5.46 7.73 -4.06
CA VAL A 40 -4.41 7.63 -5.09
C VAL A 40 -4.65 8.59 -6.25
N ILE A 41 -5.92 8.87 -6.59
CA ILE A 41 -6.24 9.85 -7.65
C ILE A 41 -5.73 11.26 -7.32
N ASP A 42 -5.62 11.60 -6.02
CA ASP A 42 -5.16 12.90 -5.53
C ASP A 42 -3.64 12.95 -5.28
N PHE A 43 -2.92 11.87 -5.58
CA PHE A 43 -1.46 11.85 -5.44
C PHE A 43 -0.83 12.91 -6.35
N PRO A 44 0.32 13.50 -5.96
CA PRO A 44 1.09 14.33 -6.87
C PRO A 44 1.81 13.46 -7.91
N ASP A 45 2.26 14.07 -9.02
CA ASP A 45 3.10 13.36 -9.99
C ASP A 45 4.47 12.99 -9.39
N PHE A 46 4.97 13.85 -8.50
CA PHE A 46 6.18 13.64 -7.70
C PHE A 46 5.96 14.03 -6.25
N TRP A 47 6.35 13.17 -5.32
CA TRP A 47 6.31 13.50 -3.88
C TRP A 47 7.44 14.44 -3.44
N ALA A 48 8.58 14.38 -4.12
CA ALA A 48 9.69 15.32 -3.93
C ALA A 48 10.26 15.77 -5.29
N ASN A 49 10.18 17.08 -5.56
CA ASN A 49 10.59 17.69 -6.84
C ASN A 49 12.11 17.74 -7.06
N HIS A 50 12.90 17.54 -6.01
CA HIS A 50 14.35 17.54 -6.07
C HIS A 50 14.89 16.27 -5.43
N PRO A 51 15.88 15.60 -6.05
CA PRO A 51 16.70 14.65 -5.32
C PRO A 51 17.30 15.38 -4.11
N VAL A 52 17.47 14.68 -2.99
CA VAL A 52 18.12 15.28 -1.82
C VAL A 52 19.45 15.85 -2.29
N THR A 53 19.58 17.18 -2.23
CA THR A 53 20.81 17.89 -2.55
C THR A 53 21.92 17.21 -1.78
N SER A 54 22.96 16.74 -2.48
CA SER A 54 23.98 15.80 -2.01
C SER A 54 24.44 16.08 -0.58
N ALA A 55 23.72 15.50 0.39
CA ALA A 55 23.96 15.75 1.79
C ALA A 55 25.08 14.82 2.24
N TRP A 56 26.04 15.39 2.97
CA TRP A 56 27.15 14.67 3.57
C TRP A 56 26.87 14.58 5.07
N ILE A 57 26.82 13.35 5.58
CA ILE A 57 26.66 13.07 7.01
C ILE A 57 27.97 12.44 7.49
N GLU A 58 28.72 13.18 8.31
CA GLU A 58 30.04 12.78 8.83
C GLU A 58 30.00 12.59 10.35
N GLU A 59 30.80 11.63 10.84
CA GLU A 59 31.28 11.47 12.23
C GLU A 59 30.30 11.86 13.36
N CYS A 60 29.05 11.40 13.28
CA CYS A 60 28.08 11.58 14.35
C CYS A 60 27.65 10.24 14.92
N ASN A 61 27.77 10.10 16.24
CA ASN A 61 27.09 9.05 16.98
C ASN A 61 25.60 9.42 17.03
N SER A 62 24.76 8.69 16.29
CA SER A 62 23.30 8.89 16.19
C SER A 62 22.83 10.16 15.45
N THR A 63 22.78 10.11 14.11
CA THR A 63 22.12 11.14 13.30
C THR A 63 20.72 10.70 12.89
N LYS A 64 19.73 11.60 12.96
CA LYS A 64 18.39 11.37 12.40
C LYS A 64 18.27 12.18 11.11
N VAL A 65 18.12 11.49 9.98
CA VAL A 65 17.90 12.10 8.67
C VAL A 65 16.46 11.80 8.27
N ILE A 66 15.59 12.80 8.42
CA ILE A 66 14.17 12.69 8.10
C ILE A 66 13.81 13.77 7.09
N GLN A 67 13.35 13.36 5.91
CA GLN A 67 12.86 14.24 4.86
C GLN A 67 11.61 13.62 4.25
N LEU A 68 10.45 14.08 4.70
CA LEU A 68 9.14 13.63 4.26
C LEU A 68 8.43 14.78 3.50
N PRO A 69 7.28 14.54 2.83
CA PRO A 69 6.51 15.61 2.21
C PRO A 69 6.30 16.78 3.20
N SER A 70 6.56 18.01 2.73
CA SER A 70 6.59 19.19 3.60
C SER A 70 5.23 19.62 4.11
N GLU A 71 4.17 19.32 3.36
CA GLU A 71 2.81 19.72 3.71
C GLU A 71 2.11 18.61 4.53
N PRO A 72 1.49 18.94 5.69
CA PRO A 72 0.85 17.94 6.56
C PRO A 72 -0.24 17.10 5.88
N ASN A 73 -1.05 17.71 5.01
CA ASN A 73 -2.05 17.03 4.18
C ASN A 73 -1.41 16.01 3.24
N MET A 74 -0.29 16.34 2.60
CA MET A 74 0.42 15.43 1.69
C MET A 74 1.03 14.26 2.44
N TYR A 75 1.61 14.52 3.61
CA TYR A 75 2.11 13.45 4.48
C TYR A 75 0.98 12.54 4.98
N ALA A 76 -0.17 13.12 5.38
CA ALA A 76 -1.34 12.35 5.81
C ALA A 76 -1.88 11.48 4.66
N LEU A 77 -2.00 12.03 3.45
CA LEU A 77 -2.44 11.31 2.26
C LEU A 77 -1.53 10.10 1.98
N LEU A 78 -0.22 10.30 1.95
CA LEU A 78 0.76 9.23 1.75
C LEU A 78 0.67 8.15 2.83
N ARG A 79 0.61 8.56 4.11
CA ARG A 79 0.55 7.64 5.25
C ARG A 79 -0.72 6.81 5.22
N SER A 80 -1.86 7.43 4.92
CA SER A 80 -3.16 6.76 4.81
C SER A 80 -3.16 5.71 3.70
N ALA A 81 -2.66 6.04 2.51
CA ALA A 81 -2.59 5.08 1.41
C ALA A 81 -1.68 3.88 1.73
N ILE A 82 -0.54 4.10 2.39
CA ILE A 82 0.36 3.04 2.83
C ILE A 82 -0.29 2.18 3.92
N ALA A 83 -1.03 2.78 4.85
CA ALA A 83 -1.75 2.06 5.89
C ALA A 83 -2.81 1.14 5.27
N ILE A 84 -3.66 1.67 4.38
CA ILE A 84 -4.70 0.93 3.67
C ILE A 84 -4.11 -0.22 2.85
N ALA A 85 -3.05 0.03 2.07
CA ALA A 85 -2.37 -1.02 1.33
C ALA A 85 -1.84 -2.15 2.24
N GLY A 86 -1.36 -1.80 3.43
CA GLY A 86 -0.94 -2.76 4.44
C GLY A 86 -2.09 -3.54 5.06
N ASP A 87 -3.23 -2.91 5.29
CA ASP A 87 -4.42 -3.58 5.82
C ASP A 87 -4.99 -4.56 4.79
N ILE A 88 -5.02 -4.18 3.51
CA ILE A 88 -5.33 -5.09 2.39
C ILE A 88 -4.39 -6.30 2.38
N GLU A 89 -3.06 -6.11 2.52
CA GLU A 89 -2.10 -7.23 2.59
C GLU A 89 -2.43 -8.20 3.73
N ILE A 90 -2.76 -7.68 4.91
CA ILE A 90 -3.06 -8.49 6.09
C ILE A 90 -4.36 -9.28 5.89
N LEU A 91 -5.40 -8.65 5.36
CA LEU A 91 -6.68 -9.29 5.06
C LEU A 91 -6.48 -10.41 4.04
N LEU A 92 -5.76 -10.15 2.95
CA LEU A 92 -5.49 -11.14 1.89
C LEU A 92 -4.62 -12.29 2.40
N ARG A 93 -3.57 -12.01 3.17
CA ARG A 93 -2.76 -13.06 3.81
C ARG A 93 -3.61 -13.96 4.71
N THR A 94 -4.61 -13.38 5.38
CA THR A 94 -5.53 -14.14 6.23
C THR A 94 -6.49 -14.97 5.38
N ALA A 95 -7.01 -14.43 4.28
CA ALA A 95 -7.83 -15.16 3.31
C ALA A 95 -7.08 -16.36 2.70
N LEU A 96 -5.80 -16.19 2.34
CA LEU A 96 -4.95 -17.28 1.84
C LEU A 96 -4.76 -18.40 2.89
N LYS A 97 -4.64 -18.04 4.17
CA LYS A 97 -4.50 -19.04 5.26
C LYS A 97 -5.77 -19.81 5.54
N ILE A 98 -6.94 -19.17 5.42
CA ILE A 98 -8.25 -19.80 5.60
C ILE A 98 -8.60 -20.66 4.37
N GLY A 99 -8.02 -20.33 3.21
CA GLY A 99 -8.34 -20.92 1.92
C GLY A 99 -9.32 -20.02 1.16
N SER A 100 -9.00 -19.71 -0.09
CA SER A 100 -9.82 -18.83 -0.94
C SER A 100 -10.58 -19.56 -2.05
N GLY A 101 -10.50 -20.90 -2.09
CA GLY A 101 -11.21 -21.72 -3.07
C GLY A 101 -10.90 -21.30 -4.50
N ILE A 102 -11.94 -21.15 -5.31
CA ILE A 102 -11.83 -20.71 -6.71
C ILE A 102 -11.20 -19.32 -6.89
N LEU A 103 -11.24 -18.46 -5.87
CA LEU A 103 -10.66 -17.11 -5.91
C LEU A 103 -9.16 -17.09 -5.65
N GLN A 104 -8.57 -18.21 -5.24
CA GLN A 104 -7.17 -18.31 -4.83
C GLN A 104 -6.20 -17.59 -5.79
N PRO A 105 -6.28 -17.76 -7.13
CA PRO A 105 -5.35 -17.07 -8.04
C PRO A 105 -5.47 -15.53 -7.97
N GLY A 106 -6.69 -15.01 -7.85
CA GLY A 106 -6.93 -13.56 -7.72
C GLY A 106 -6.45 -13.01 -6.38
N VAL A 107 -6.67 -13.76 -5.30
CA VAL A 107 -6.19 -13.39 -3.95
C VAL A 107 -4.65 -13.40 -3.90
N GLU A 108 -3.99 -14.40 -4.52
CA GLU A 108 -2.53 -14.47 -4.60
C GLU A 108 -1.93 -13.32 -5.40
N THR A 109 -2.49 -13.03 -6.59
CA THR A 109 -2.05 -11.90 -7.43
C THR A 109 -2.17 -10.57 -6.69
N LEU A 110 -3.31 -10.33 -6.03
CA LEU A 110 -3.53 -9.10 -5.28
C LEU A 110 -2.63 -9.03 -4.03
N HIS A 111 -2.45 -10.14 -3.31
CA HIS A 111 -1.57 -10.22 -2.13
C HIS A 111 -0.12 -9.91 -2.48
N ALA A 112 0.39 -10.46 -3.59
CA ALA A 112 1.73 -10.19 -4.06
C ALA A 112 1.93 -8.71 -4.38
N ALA A 113 0.93 -8.07 -5.03
CA ALA A 113 0.96 -6.64 -5.32
C ALA A 113 0.89 -5.76 -4.06
N ALA A 114 0.09 -6.13 -3.06
CA ALA A 114 0.00 -5.40 -1.78
C ALA A 114 1.28 -5.56 -0.94
N SER A 115 1.93 -6.72 -1.02
CA SER A 115 3.12 -7.08 -0.22
C SER A 115 4.32 -6.15 -0.42
N GLN A 116 4.41 -5.44 -1.54
CA GLN A 116 5.47 -4.46 -1.79
C GLN A 116 5.43 -3.28 -0.80
N PHE A 117 4.26 -2.95 -0.24
CA PHE A 117 4.08 -1.83 0.71
C PHE A 117 4.27 -2.26 2.17
N ARG A 118 4.34 -3.57 2.44
CA ARG A 118 4.51 -4.11 3.79
C ARG A 118 5.77 -3.57 4.50
N PRO A 119 6.96 -3.47 3.87
CA PRO A 119 8.16 -2.96 4.53
C PRO A 119 7.96 -1.53 5.07
N ILE A 120 7.49 -0.61 4.23
CA ILE A 120 7.28 0.79 4.64
C ILE A 120 6.13 0.93 5.65
N ARG A 121 5.05 0.16 5.51
CA ARG A 121 3.96 0.14 6.50
C ARG A 121 4.46 -0.32 7.87
N ASN A 122 5.23 -1.40 7.92
CA ASN A 122 5.84 -1.89 9.15
C ASN A 122 6.84 -0.88 9.73
N HIS A 123 7.58 -0.18 8.87
CA HIS A 123 8.45 0.91 9.30
C HIS A 123 7.68 2.01 10.01
N PHE A 124 6.54 2.45 9.46
CA PHE A 124 5.67 3.45 10.10
C PHE A 124 5.01 2.94 11.39
N ALA A 125 4.56 1.69 11.43
CA ALA A 125 3.90 1.11 12.60
C ALA A 125 4.82 1.05 13.84
N HIS A 126 6.13 0.95 13.61
CA HIS A 126 7.16 0.88 14.66
C HIS A 126 8.04 2.13 14.68
N LEU A 127 7.54 3.27 14.21
CA LEU A 127 8.33 4.49 14.07
C LEU A 127 8.96 4.94 15.40
N GLU A 128 8.18 4.92 16.49
CA GLU A 128 8.66 5.28 17.83
C GLU A 128 9.82 4.39 18.28
N ASP A 129 9.61 3.07 18.24
CA ASP A 129 10.63 2.07 18.55
C ASP A 129 11.92 2.31 17.76
N ARG A 130 11.79 2.57 16.45
CA ARG A 130 12.90 2.77 15.52
C ARG A 130 13.66 4.07 15.77
N LEU A 131 12.99 5.11 16.24
CA LEU A 131 13.62 6.37 16.60
C LEU A 131 14.37 6.33 17.93
N LEU A 132 14.09 5.32 18.77
CA LEU A 132 14.67 5.15 20.11
C LEU A 132 15.74 4.04 20.17
N LYS A 133 15.73 3.05 19.26
CA LYS A 133 16.61 1.88 19.30
C LYS A 133 17.85 2.01 18.39
N PRO A 134 19.08 1.95 18.94
CA PRO A 134 20.32 2.06 18.16
C PRO A 134 20.55 0.93 17.13
N THR A 135 19.93 -0.24 17.33
CA THR A 135 20.11 -1.41 16.45
C THR A 135 19.44 -1.27 15.10
N GLN A 136 18.47 -0.36 14.95
CA GLN A 136 17.69 -0.16 13.72
C GLN A 136 18.21 1.01 12.88
N LEU A 137 19.33 1.60 13.29
CA LEU A 137 20.00 2.67 12.58
C LEU A 137 20.90 2.09 11.47
N VAL A 138 20.97 2.77 10.33
CA VAL A 138 21.91 2.44 9.24
C VAL A 138 23.32 2.58 9.77
N LYS A 139 24.13 1.53 9.57
CA LYS A 139 25.54 1.52 9.93
C LYS A 139 26.38 1.56 8.66
N VAL A 140 27.27 2.53 8.57
CA VAL A 140 28.16 2.72 7.42
C VAL A 140 29.59 2.81 7.91
N SER A 141 30.40 1.80 7.60
CA SER A 141 31.86 1.89 7.67
C SER A 141 32.39 2.50 6.36
N GLY A 142 33.30 3.48 6.47
CA GLY A 142 33.82 4.18 5.30
C GLY A 142 32.80 5.13 4.67
N LYS A 143 32.97 5.42 3.39
CA LYS A 143 32.09 6.29 2.61
C LYS A 143 31.07 5.46 1.82
N LYS A 144 29.77 5.67 2.06
CA LYS A 144 28.68 5.03 1.31
C LYS A 144 27.65 6.06 0.89
N THR A 145 27.34 6.10 -0.40
CA THR A 145 26.23 6.90 -0.94
C THR A 145 25.01 5.99 -1.09
N LEU A 146 23.89 6.38 -0.47
CA LEU A 146 22.62 5.69 -0.62
C LEU A 146 21.94 6.07 -1.94
N PRO A 147 21.00 5.26 -2.46
CA PRO A 147 20.35 5.55 -3.75
C PRO A 147 19.57 6.87 -3.78
N CYS A 148 19.18 7.41 -2.61
CA CYS A 148 18.58 8.73 -2.46
C CYS A 148 19.57 9.91 -2.65
N GLY A 149 20.87 9.64 -2.84
CA GLY A 149 21.92 10.64 -3.07
C GLY A 149 22.66 11.09 -1.80
N ILE A 150 22.22 10.67 -0.61
CA ILE A 150 22.86 11.03 0.66
C ILE A 150 24.13 10.19 0.86
N THR A 151 25.24 10.84 1.17
CA THR A 151 26.53 10.20 1.45
C THR A 151 26.81 10.18 2.94
N TYR A 152 27.02 8.98 3.48
CA TYR A 152 27.40 8.73 4.86
C TYR A 152 28.90 8.44 4.92
N LEU A 153 29.60 9.08 5.86
CA LEU A 153 31.02 8.87 6.11
C LEU A 153 31.23 8.43 7.56
N ASN A 154 31.66 7.17 7.75
CA ASN A 154 32.00 6.60 9.06
C ASN A 154 30.89 6.79 10.12
N VAL A 155 29.66 6.40 9.77
CA VAL A 155 28.49 6.58 10.64
C VAL A 155 28.18 5.29 11.39
N SER A 156 28.31 5.35 12.72
CA SER A 156 28.10 4.21 13.65
C SER A 156 26.62 3.90 13.91
N GLY A 157 25.70 4.75 13.41
CA GLY A 157 24.26 4.54 13.43
C GLY A 157 23.52 5.82 13.03
N ALA A 158 22.80 5.83 11.91
CA ALA A 158 21.86 6.88 11.56
C ALA A 158 20.45 6.36 11.25
N TYR A 159 19.43 7.02 11.81
CA TYR A 159 18.05 6.80 11.38
C TYR A 159 17.87 7.51 10.04
N HIS A 160 17.35 6.79 9.05
CA HIS A 160 17.16 7.32 7.70
C HIS A 160 15.70 7.15 7.31
N MET A 161 15.05 8.23 6.90
CA MET A 161 13.74 8.19 6.27
C MET A 161 13.57 9.38 5.34
N VAL A 162 13.67 9.14 4.03
CA VAL A 162 13.78 10.19 3.03
C VAL A 162 12.90 9.86 1.84
N VAL A 163 12.09 10.83 1.41
CA VAL A 163 11.40 10.77 0.12
C VAL A 163 12.25 11.48 -0.93
N SER A 164 12.55 10.78 -2.01
CA SER A 164 13.24 11.34 -3.19
C SER A 164 12.52 10.88 -4.45
N GLY A 165 12.05 11.84 -5.26
CA GLY A 165 11.12 11.58 -6.36
C GLY A 165 9.84 10.91 -5.86
N ASN A 166 9.61 9.67 -6.28
CA ASN A 166 8.47 8.83 -5.89
C ASN A 166 8.90 7.61 -5.05
N THR A 167 10.04 7.67 -4.39
CA THR A 167 10.54 6.56 -3.59
C THR A 167 10.81 7.01 -2.16
N ILE A 168 10.33 6.23 -1.19
CA ILE A 168 10.74 6.36 0.21
C ILE A 168 11.94 5.46 0.44
N TYR A 169 13.04 6.03 0.92
CA TYR A 169 14.23 5.36 1.39
C TYR A 169 14.22 5.37 2.90
N PHE A 170 14.38 4.22 3.54
CA PHE A 170 14.26 4.13 5.00
C PHE A 170 15.18 3.08 5.62
N SER A 171 15.53 3.30 6.89
CA SER A 171 16.39 2.41 7.66
C SER A 171 15.60 1.24 8.26
N ASP A 172 15.95 0.01 7.90
CA ASP A 172 15.34 -1.19 8.45
C ASP A 172 16.42 -2.25 8.69
N ASP A 173 16.47 -2.77 9.93
CA ASP A 173 17.46 -3.77 10.38
C ASP A 173 18.92 -3.45 9.99
N GLY A 174 19.29 -2.16 10.02
CA GLY A 174 20.64 -1.68 9.71
C GLY A 174 20.92 -1.44 8.22
N ASP A 175 19.97 -1.78 7.35
CA ASP A 175 20.03 -1.54 5.91
C ASP A 175 19.21 -0.32 5.48
N CYS A 176 19.50 0.19 4.27
CA CYS A 176 18.61 1.10 3.57
C CYS A 176 17.67 0.29 2.67
N LYS A 177 16.37 0.34 2.96
CA LYS A 177 15.30 -0.19 2.12
C LYS A 177 14.68 0.92 1.29
N GLU A 178 13.96 0.55 0.24
CA GLU A 178 13.25 1.48 -0.62
C GLU A 178 11.84 0.98 -0.93
N THR A 179 10.91 1.90 -1.15
CA THR A 179 9.55 1.59 -1.62
C THR A 179 9.06 2.66 -2.56
N ASN A 180 8.64 2.25 -3.76
CA ASN A 180 8.03 3.14 -4.75
C ASN A 180 6.58 3.47 -4.32
N ILE A 181 6.31 4.76 -4.18
CA ILE A 181 5.04 5.33 -3.74
C ILE A 181 4.39 6.19 -4.82
N SER A 182 4.78 6.04 -6.09
CA SER A 182 4.17 6.77 -7.20
C SER A 182 2.68 6.43 -7.36
N ARG A 183 1.92 7.38 -7.93
CA ARG A 183 0.54 7.14 -8.36
C ARG A 183 0.44 5.87 -9.22
N ASP A 184 1.32 5.75 -10.21
CA ASP A 184 1.35 4.58 -11.11
C ASP A 184 1.58 3.26 -10.38
N ASN A 185 2.40 3.24 -9.33
CA ASN A 185 2.65 2.01 -8.58
C ASN A 185 1.42 1.57 -7.80
N PHE A 186 0.72 2.52 -7.18
CA PHE A 186 -0.55 2.24 -6.51
C PHE A 186 -1.66 1.87 -7.50
N LEU A 187 -1.73 2.50 -8.69
CA LEU A 187 -2.68 2.11 -9.74
C LEU A 187 -2.42 0.69 -10.25
N LYS A 188 -1.15 0.28 -10.42
CA LYS A 188 -0.81 -1.11 -10.75
C LYS A 188 -1.26 -2.10 -9.66
N PHE A 189 -1.10 -1.72 -8.39
CA PHE A 189 -1.64 -2.49 -7.27
C PHE A 189 -3.17 -2.59 -7.35
N LEU A 190 -3.88 -1.48 -7.52
CA LEU A 190 -5.34 -1.50 -7.66
C LEU A 190 -5.76 -2.41 -8.83
N CYS A 191 -5.13 -2.27 -10.00
CA CYS A 191 -5.39 -3.09 -11.18
C CYS A 191 -5.15 -4.60 -10.98
N SER A 192 -4.34 -5.02 -10.01
CA SER A 192 -4.12 -6.45 -9.75
C SER A 192 -5.35 -7.11 -9.11
N ALA A 193 -6.29 -6.33 -8.57
CA ALA A 193 -7.57 -6.85 -8.08
C ALA A 193 -8.51 -7.29 -9.21
N LYS A 194 -8.25 -6.90 -10.47
CA LYS A 194 -9.07 -7.25 -11.63
C LYS A 194 -9.36 -8.76 -11.72
N GLN A 195 -8.33 -9.60 -11.57
CA GLN A 195 -8.48 -11.05 -11.66
C GLN A 195 -9.40 -11.60 -10.55
N LEU A 196 -9.27 -11.09 -9.33
CA LEU A 196 -10.14 -11.47 -8.22
C LEU A 196 -11.61 -11.19 -8.54
N TYR A 197 -11.89 -10.00 -9.08
CA TYR A 197 -13.24 -9.63 -9.44
C TYR A 197 -13.78 -10.38 -10.65
N GLU A 198 -12.97 -10.60 -11.70
CA GLU A 198 -13.37 -11.40 -12.87
C GLU A 198 -13.77 -12.83 -12.50
N ILE A 199 -13.11 -13.43 -11.53
CA ILE A 199 -13.50 -14.74 -11.01
C ILE A 199 -14.79 -14.58 -10.19
N ALA A 200 -14.87 -13.60 -9.28
CA ALA A 200 -16.04 -13.41 -8.43
C ALA A 200 -17.35 -13.17 -9.21
N THR A 201 -17.29 -12.42 -10.31
CA THR A 201 -18.47 -12.11 -11.14
C THR A 201 -18.98 -13.29 -11.96
N GLN A 202 -18.16 -14.32 -12.19
CA GLN A 202 -18.60 -15.59 -12.77
C GLN A 202 -19.46 -16.41 -11.79
N PHE A 203 -19.36 -16.13 -10.49
CA PHE A 203 -20.02 -16.86 -9.41
C PHE A 203 -20.84 -15.92 -8.49
N PRO A 204 -21.74 -15.07 -9.02
CA PRO A 204 -22.36 -13.97 -8.27
C PRO A 204 -23.24 -14.45 -7.10
N ARG A 205 -23.71 -15.71 -7.13
CA ARG A 205 -24.50 -16.31 -6.04
C ARG A 205 -23.70 -16.55 -4.76
N HIS A 206 -22.37 -16.52 -4.83
CA HIS A 206 -21.47 -16.77 -3.72
C HIS A 206 -20.94 -15.50 -3.06
N PHE A 207 -21.28 -14.32 -3.60
CA PHE A 207 -20.72 -13.04 -3.18
C PHE A 207 -21.81 -12.01 -2.89
N HIS A 208 -21.48 -11.07 -2.01
CA HIS A 208 -22.34 -9.93 -1.74
C HIS A 208 -22.47 -9.08 -3.02
N PRO A 209 -23.67 -8.54 -3.36
CA PRO A 209 -23.85 -7.72 -4.56
C PRO A 209 -22.86 -6.54 -4.66
N GLU A 210 -22.57 -5.89 -3.53
CA GLU A 210 -21.60 -4.77 -3.46
C GLU A 210 -20.16 -5.18 -3.81
N PHE A 211 -19.79 -6.45 -3.61
CA PHE A 211 -18.47 -6.97 -4.02
C PHE A 211 -18.35 -7.08 -5.55
N VAL A 212 -19.47 -7.22 -6.26
CA VAL A 212 -19.51 -7.38 -7.72
C VAL A 212 -19.44 -6.02 -8.44
N GLU A 213 -19.96 -4.95 -7.82
CA GLU A 213 -20.09 -3.62 -8.43
C GLU A 213 -18.76 -2.88 -8.67
N PHE A 214 -17.71 -3.19 -7.90
CA PHE A 214 -16.37 -2.58 -8.06
C PHE A 214 -15.73 -2.84 -9.45
N THR A 215 -16.16 -3.87 -10.18
CA THR A 215 -15.65 -4.18 -11.54
C THR A 215 -15.84 -3.05 -12.56
N THR A 216 -16.81 -2.16 -12.33
CA THR A 216 -17.10 -1.04 -13.23
C THR A 216 -16.09 0.11 -13.13
N PHE A 217 -15.21 0.10 -12.12
CA PHE A 217 -14.26 1.17 -11.84
C PHE A 217 -12.85 0.95 -12.38
N PHE A 218 -12.53 -0.22 -12.93
CA PHE A 218 -11.21 -0.42 -13.53
C PHE A 218 -11.11 0.38 -14.84
N PRO A 219 -10.28 1.43 -14.92
CA PRO A 219 -9.95 2.01 -16.20
C PRO A 219 -9.33 0.90 -17.05
N SER A 220 -9.85 0.74 -18.28
CA SER A 220 -9.29 -0.18 -19.26
C SER A 220 -7.76 -0.05 -19.26
N PRO A 221 -7.00 -1.16 -19.20
CA PRO A 221 -5.55 -1.07 -19.27
C PRO A 221 -5.21 -0.43 -20.61
N TYR A 222 -4.49 0.69 -20.57
CA TYR A 222 -4.09 1.52 -21.70
C TYR A 222 -5.19 2.33 -22.40
N VAL A 223 -5.46 3.51 -21.84
CA VAL A 223 -5.43 4.73 -22.66
C VAL A 223 -4.40 5.64 -21.99
N PRO A 224 -3.32 6.08 -22.68
CA PRO A 224 -2.48 7.13 -22.13
C PRO A 224 -3.39 8.33 -21.93
N LEU A 225 -3.70 8.65 -20.67
CA LEU A 225 -4.36 9.88 -20.29
C LEU A 225 -3.39 10.99 -20.70
N GLY A 226 -3.60 11.53 -21.91
CA GLY A 226 -3.15 12.87 -22.21
C GLY A 226 -3.63 13.75 -21.06
N SER A 227 -2.69 14.46 -20.46
CA SER A 227 -2.94 15.30 -19.29
C SER A 227 -4.25 16.06 -19.49
N PRO A 228 -5.30 15.85 -18.67
CA PRO A 228 -6.53 16.58 -18.85
C PRO A 228 -6.22 18.06 -18.69
N SER A 229 -6.53 18.81 -19.75
CA SER A 229 -6.43 20.26 -19.71
C SER A 229 -7.36 20.74 -18.59
N ARG A 230 -6.91 21.69 -17.77
CA ARG A 230 -7.68 22.27 -16.65
C ARG A 230 -9.03 22.87 -17.06
N SER A 231 -9.36 22.92 -18.36
CA SER A 231 -10.61 23.41 -18.93
C SER A 231 -11.75 22.39 -19.01
N ASP A 232 -11.51 21.09 -18.76
CA ASP A 232 -12.52 20.05 -18.96
C ASP A 232 -13.28 19.63 -17.69
N ILE A 233 -13.08 20.33 -16.57
CA ILE A 233 -13.84 20.11 -15.32
C ILE A 233 -15.03 21.08 -15.31
N PRO A 234 -16.29 20.61 -15.32
CA PRO A 234 -17.44 21.48 -15.14
C PRO A 234 -17.35 22.17 -13.77
N ASN A 235 -17.40 23.51 -13.78
CA ASN A 235 -17.45 24.34 -12.57
C ASN A 235 -18.78 24.11 -11.83
N THR A 236 -18.89 23.04 -11.05
CA THR A 236 -20.04 22.81 -10.19
C THR A 236 -19.86 23.59 -8.89
N ARG A 237 -20.21 24.88 -8.94
CA ARG A 237 -20.27 25.76 -7.78
C ARG A 237 -21.46 25.34 -6.90
N LEU A 238 -21.21 24.58 -5.84
CA LEU A 238 -22.23 24.27 -4.83
C LEU A 238 -22.65 25.57 -4.12
N THR A 239 -23.87 26.03 -4.42
CA THR A 239 -24.53 27.14 -3.72
C THR A 239 -25.40 26.58 -2.60
N PHE A 240 -25.05 26.90 -1.35
CA PHE A 240 -25.89 26.58 -0.20
C PHE A 240 -26.94 27.67 -0.01
N SER A 241 -28.20 27.37 -0.36
CA SER A 241 -29.37 28.17 0.00
C SER A 241 -29.73 27.88 1.47
N LYS A 242 -29.52 28.88 2.34
CA LYS A 242 -30.10 28.89 3.69
C LYS A 242 -31.53 29.42 3.61
N LYS A 243 -32.51 28.56 3.86
CA LYS A 243 -33.79 28.94 4.46
C LYS A 243 -34.10 27.96 5.59
N TYR A 244 -34.03 28.47 6.81
CA TYR A 244 -34.82 27.96 7.92
C TYR A 244 -35.47 29.18 8.58
N THR A 245 -36.80 29.14 8.62
CA THR A 245 -37.68 29.83 9.57
C THR A 245 -37.29 29.55 11.01
#